data_AF-A0A969LZN8-F1
#
_entry.id   AF-A0A969LZN8-F1
#
_cell.length_a   1.000
_cell.length_b   1.000
_cell.length_c   1.000
_cell.angle_alpha   90.00
_cell.angle_beta   90.00
_cell.angle_gamma   90.00
#
_symmetry.space_group_name_H-M   'P 1'
#
loop_
_entity.id
_entity.type
_entity.pdbx_description
1 polymer ?
#
loop_
_entity_poly.entity_id
_entity_poly.type
_entity_poly.pdbx_seq_one_letter_code
_entity_poly.pdbx_strand_id
1 'polypeptide(L)' 'MVLSNPDYPHVIWSFSYRGWQLEIDQSELNGQRLYSVWANHSTGCAVAVPWALTREEAVKQAKRYVDRRLQSS' A
#
# COMPACT_ATOMS: atom_id res chain seq x y z
N MET A 1 -2.67 -17.52 -26.99
CA MET A 1 -3.48 -16.59 -26.18
C MET A 1 -2.97 -16.69 -24.76
N VAL A 2 -2.13 -15.75 -24.33
CA VAL A 2 -1.64 -15.72 -22.95
C VAL A 2 -2.76 -15.07 -22.13
N LEU A 3 -3.43 -15.85 -21.28
CA LEU A 3 -4.22 -15.27 -20.21
C LEU A 3 -3.22 -14.57 -19.29
N SER A 4 -3.10 -13.25 -19.43
CA SER A 4 -2.49 -12.41 -18.41
C SER A 4 -3.27 -12.67 -17.13
N ASN A 5 -2.67 -13.44 -16.21
CA ASN A 5 -3.20 -13.60 -14.87
C ASN A 5 -3.45 -12.17 -14.36
N PRO A 6 -4.68 -11.79 -13.98
CA PRO A 6 -4.90 -10.49 -13.40
C PRO A 6 -4.00 -10.44 -12.17
N ASP A 7 -3.09 -9.47 -12.13
CA ASP A 7 -2.23 -9.21 -10.98
C ASP A 7 -3.14 -8.64 -9.89
N TYR A 8 -3.95 -9.53 -9.31
CA TYR A 8 -4.84 -9.19 -8.21
C TYR A 8 -3.95 -8.78 -7.05
N PRO A 9 -4.27 -7.67 -6.35
CA PRO A 9 -3.50 -7.24 -5.21
C PRO A 9 -3.35 -8.41 -4.22
N HIS A 10 -2.14 -8.91 -4.09
CA HIS A 10 -1.78 -9.90 -3.11
C HIS A 10 -1.57 -9.14 -1.80
N VAL A 11 -2.67 -8.74 -1.16
CA VAL A 11 -2.63 -8.10 0.15
C VAL A 11 -2.03 -9.09 1.14
N ILE A 12 -0.74 -8.94 1.41
CA ILE A 12 0.01 -9.82 2.29
C ILE A 12 -0.21 -9.46 3.75
N TRP A 13 -0.59 -8.21 4.03
CA TRP A 13 -0.71 -7.70 5.39
C TRP A 13 -1.52 -6.42 5.44
N SER A 14 -2.41 -6.30 6.43
CA SER A 14 -3.10 -5.06 6.74
C SER A 14 -2.93 -4.67 8.21
N PHE A 15 -2.84 -3.39 8.51
CA PHE A 15 -2.76 -2.87 9.88
C PHE A 15 -3.41 -1.49 9.99
N SER A 16 -3.97 -1.19 11.16
CA SER A 16 -4.55 0.13 11.42
C SER A 16 -3.51 1.12 11.95
N TYR A 17 -3.57 2.36 11.48
CA TYR A 17 -2.73 3.46 11.93
C TYR A 17 -3.51 4.78 11.97
N ARG A 18 -3.68 5.36 13.15
CA ARG A 18 -4.38 6.65 13.39
C ARG A 18 -5.77 6.74 12.73
N GLY A 19 -6.55 5.67 12.80
CA GLY A 19 -7.90 5.61 12.21
C GLY A 19 -7.95 5.27 10.72
N TRP A 20 -6.79 5.05 10.09
CA TRP A 20 -6.69 4.55 8.72
C TRP A 20 -6.36 3.05 8.74
N GLN A 21 -6.97 2.31 7.84
CA GLN A 21 -6.61 0.92 7.55
C GLN A 21 -5.60 0.92 6.41
N LEU A 22 -4.38 0.46 6.69
CA LEU A 22 -3.30 0.38 5.72
C LEU A 22 -3.16 -1.06 5.24
N GLU A 23 -3.30 -1.29 3.94
CA GLU A 23 -3.20 -2.60 3.29
C GLU A 23 -1.96 -2.64 2.41
N ILE A 24 -1.04 -3.53 2.74
CA ILE A 24 0.20 -3.75 2.00
C ILE A 24 -0.04 -4.87 0.99
N ASP A 25 0.20 -4.55 -0.26
CA ASP A 25 0.24 -5.47 -1.37
C ASP A 25 1.69 -5.76 -1.76
N GLN A 26 1.96 -7.00 -2.14
CA GLN A 26 3.27 -7.42 -2.65
C GLN A 26 3.14 -7.90 -4.08
N SER A 27 3.85 -7.23 -4.98
CA SER A 27 3.94 -7.59 -6.39
C SER A 27 5.38 -7.95 -6.78
N GLU A 28 5.53 -8.58 -7.93
CA GLU A 28 6.83 -8.86 -8.53
C GLU A 28 6.91 -8.22 -9.91
N LEU A 29 7.89 -7.34 -10.10
CA LEU A 29 8.14 -6.68 -11.38
C LEU A 29 9.56 -7.02 -11.83
N ASN A 30 9.71 -7.70 -12.96
CA ASN A 30 11.01 -8.12 -13.51
C ASN A 30 11.90 -8.91 -12.52
N GLY A 31 11.29 -9.79 -11.71
CA GLY A 31 12.01 -10.56 -10.68
C GLY A 31 12.34 -9.76 -9.40
N GLN A 32 11.93 -8.49 -9.32
CA GLN A 32 12.10 -7.65 -8.15
C GLN A 32 10.78 -7.56 -7.37
N ARG A 33 10.82 -7.88 -6.08
CA ARG A 33 9.68 -7.69 -5.19
C ARG A 33 9.46 -6.21 -4.93
N LEU A 34 8.21 -5.80 -5.08
CA LEU A 34 7.73 -4.45 -4.80
C LEU A 34 6.59 -4.53 -3.78
N TYR A 35 6.50 -3.49 -2.97
CA TYR A 35 5.47 -3.32 -1.95
C TYR A 35 4.68 -2.06 -2.26
N SER A 36 3.36 -2.19 -2.41
CA SER A 36 2.45 -1.06 -2.52
C SER A 36 1.59 -0.98 -1.25
N VAL A 37 1.08 0.21 -0.92
CA VAL A 37 0.24 0.42 0.26
C VAL A 37 -0.99 1.24 -0.09
N TRP A 38 -2.15 0.68 0.22
CA TRP A 38 -3.44 1.34 0.15
C TRP A 38 -3.83 1.84 1.54
N ALA A 39 -4.32 3.07 1.59
CA ALA A 39 -4.85 3.70 2.79
C ALA A 39 -6.36 3.86 2.67
N ASN A 40 -7.07 3.04 3.42
CA ASN A 40 -8.51 3.02 3.54
C ASN A 40 -8.92 3.81 4.79
N HIS A 41 -9.93 4.67 4.65
CA HIS A 41 -10.59 5.36 5.76
C HIS A 41 -12.10 5.34 5.52
N SER A 42 -12.88 5.73 6.53
CA SER A 42 -14.35 5.63 6.52
C SER A 42 -15.03 6.25 5.30
N THR A 43 -14.40 7.24 4.67
CA THR A 43 -14.95 7.98 3.52
C THR A 43 -14.22 7.73 2.20
N GLY A 44 -13.27 6.79 2.13
CA GLY A 44 -12.62 6.46 0.85
C GLY A 44 -11.34 5.62 0.94
N CYS A 45 -10.82 5.31 -0.24
CA CYS A 45 -9.60 4.52 -0.45
C CYS A 45 -8.61 5.36 -1.27
N ALA A 46 -7.33 5.36 -0.89
CA ALA A 46 -6.28 6.05 -1.63
C ALA A 46 -4.98 5.22 -1.65
N VAL A 47 -4.22 5.28 -2.74
CA VAL A 47 -2.87 4.70 -2.77
C VAL A 47 -1.94 5.60 -1.96
N ALA A 48 -1.47 5.12 -0.79
CA ALA A 48 -0.54 5.83 0.06
C ALA A 48 0.92 5.68 -0.41
N VAL A 49 1.25 4.49 -0.92
CA VAL A 49 2.58 4.15 -1.45
C VAL A 49 2.39 3.37 -2.74
N PRO A 50 2.75 3.94 -3.91
CA PRO A 50 2.59 3.22 -5.17
C PRO A 50 3.59 2.07 -5.32
N TRP A 51 4.79 2.22 -4.77
CA TRP A 51 5.84 1.19 -4.79
C TRP A 51 6.91 1.47 -3.74
N ALA A 52 7.48 0.41 -3.18
CA ALA A 52 8.63 0.41 -2.29
C ALA A 52 9.40 -0.90 -2.46
N LEU A 53 10.73 -0.86 -2.30
CA LEU A 53 11.59 -2.03 -2.48
C LEU A 53 11.58 -2.98 -1.28
N THR A 54 11.23 -2.47 -0.10
CA THR A 54 11.13 -3.24 1.13
C THR A 54 9.83 -2.92 1.84
N ARG A 55 9.33 -3.89 2.59
CA ARG A 55 8.12 -3.74 3.39
C ARG A 55 8.26 -2.66 4.45
N GLU A 56 9.43 -2.57 5.08
CA GLU A 56 9.72 -1.58 6.13
C GLU A 56 9.67 -0.16 5.56
N GLU A 57 10.19 0.05 4.35
CA GLU A 57 10.11 1.34 3.67
C GLU A 57 8.66 1.67 3.26
N ALA A 58 7.91 0.67 2.77
CA ALA A 58 6.49 0.82 2.46
C ALA A 58 5.68 1.28 3.69
N VAL A 59 5.89 0.63 4.84
CA VAL A 59 5.24 1.00 6.11
C VAL A 59 5.62 2.41 6.54
N LYS A 60 6.90 2.76 6.46
CA LYS A 60 7.40 4.09 6.84
C LYS A 60 6.78 5.19 5.98
N GLN A 61 6.72 4.98 4.66
CA GLN A 61 6.10 5.93 3.74
C GLN A 61 4.58 6.02 3.95
N ALA A 62 3.91 4.89 4.20
CA ALA A 62 2.46 4.88 4.47
C ALA A 62 2.09 5.64 5.75
N LYS A 63 2.87 5.49 6.83
CA LYS A 63 2.69 6.29 8.05
C LYS A 63 2.86 7.78 7.78
N ARG A 64 3.90 8.16 7.04
CA ARG A 64 4.13 9.57 6.62
C ARG A 64 2.98 10.12 5.77
N TYR A 65 2.40 9.30 4.90
CA TYR A 65 1.23 9.69 4.12
C TYR A 65 0.04 10.03 5.02
N VAL A 66 -0.26 9.16 6.00
CA VAL A 66 -1.32 9.41 6.98
C VAL A 66 -1.03 10.64 7.84
N ASP A 67 0.20 10.78 8.35
CA ASP A 67 0.59 11.93 9.16
C ASP A 67 0.43 13.25 8.40
N ARG A 68 0.80 13.28 7.12
CA ARG A 68 0.61 14.46 6.25
C ARG A 68 -0.87 14.78 6.04
N ARG A 69 -1.70 13.76 5.80
CA ARG A 69 -3.16 13.94 5.63
C ARG A 69 -3.82 14.49 6.89
N LEU A 70 -3.37 14.08 8.07
CA LEU A 70 -3.88 14.58 9.35
C LEU A 70 -3.40 16.00 9.67
N GLN A 71 -2.26 16.43 9.16
CA GLN A 71 -1.79 17.82 9.30
C GLN A 71 -2.48 18.79 8.34
N SER A 72 -3.04 18.28 7.24
CA SER A 72 -3.76 19.08 6.23
C SER A 72 -5.27 19.18 6.47
N SER A 73 -5.78 18.58 7.55
CA SER A 73 -7.21 18.52 7.90
C SER A 73 -7.55 19.35 9.13
#